data_AF-A0A644V8N0-F1
#
_entry.id   AF-A0A644V8N0-F1
#
_cell.length_a   1.000
_cell.length_b   1.000
_cell.length_c   1.000
_cell.angle_alpha   90.00
_cell.angle_beta   90.00
_cell.angle_gamma   90.00
#
_symmetry.space_group_name_H-M   'P 1'
#
loop_
_entity.id
_entity.type
_entity.pdbx_description
1 polymer ?
#
loop_
_entity_poly.entity_id
_entity_poly.type
_entity_poly.pdbx_seq_one_letter_code
_entity_poly.pdbx_strand_id
1 'polypeptide(L)'
;MPLAALPASIFSLAGYLMLAGGSFALVRPGLGLLIVPVPLLAIPLHFLARRIGDFAGVAHSRWQMRTFGLFLLLFLGLVAIFFILGAICTDGPALDRLELIGNAYNSGNVDLYASLVGLWEVKELQVFTLSASVWAGLALLWPLKRAFQGMLALAAGIAPKALPLWGCWLAFAAAIAAQGGMLVWLVARQA
;
A
#
# COMPACT_ATOMS: atom_id res chain seq x y z
N MET A 1 21.07 22.38 11.02
CA MET A 1 21.42 22.01 9.63
C MET A 1 20.16 21.52 8.94
N PRO A 2 19.83 21.98 7.72
CA PRO A 2 18.66 21.47 7.01
C PRO A 2 18.89 20.00 6.61
N LEU A 3 17.91 19.12 6.84
CA LEU A 3 17.96 17.69 6.53
C LEU A 3 18.23 17.36 5.04
N ALA A 4 18.12 18.35 4.17
CA ALA A 4 18.22 18.20 2.73
C ALA A 4 19.62 17.73 2.23
N ALA A 5 20.66 17.78 3.06
CA ALA A 5 22.05 17.52 2.62
C ALA A 5 22.71 16.24 3.19
N LEU A 6 22.03 15.45 4.02
CA LEU A 6 22.62 14.24 4.62
C LEU A 6 22.27 12.97 3.82
N PRO A 7 23.19 12.02 3.59
CA PRO A 7 22.90 10.75 2.91
C PRO A 7 21.74 9.97 3.54
N ALA A 8 21.44 10.17 4.82
CA ALA A 8 20.28 9.62 5.51
C ALA A 8 18.92 10.06 4.93
N SER A 9 18.84 11.23 4.28
CA SER A 9 17.64 11.71 3.59
C SER A 9 17.37 10.90 2.32
N ILE A 10 18.42 10.51 1.59
CA ILE A 10 18.30 9.68 0.37
C ILE A 10 17.78 8.29 0.73
N PHE A 11 18.33 7.66 1.79
CA PHE A 11 17.84 6.36 2.25
C PHE A 11 16.41 6.43 2.81
N SER A 12 16.06 7.54 3.47
CA SER A 12 14.68 7.79 3.91
C SER A 12 13.75 7.94 2.70
N LEU A 13 14.15 8.67 1.66
CA LEU A 13 13.38 8.79 0.42
C LEU A 13 13.19 7.43 -0.25
N ALA A 14 14.26 6.63 -0.35
CA ALA A 14 14.20 5.27 -0.89
C ALA A 14 13.21 4.39 -0.12
N GLY A 15 13.21 4.44 1.21
CA GLY A 15 12.23 3.74 2.05
C GLY A 15 10.78 4.18 1.78
N TYR A 16 10.55 5.46 1.51
CA TYR A 16 9.22 5.94 1.11
C TYR A 16 8.81 5.51 -0.29
N LEU A 17 9.73 5.50 -1.25
CA LEU A 17 9.47 5.03 -2.62
C LEU A 17 9.13 3.54 -2.63
N MET A 18 9.84 2.75 -1.81
CA MET A 18 9.57 1.34 -1.58
C MET A 18 8.17 1.10 -0.97
N LEU A 19 7.78 1.88 0.04
CA LEU A 19 6.42 1.84 0.62
C LEU A 19 5.34 2.23 -0.39
N ALA A 20 5.60 3.26 -1.20
CA ALA A 20 4.69 3.70 -2.24
C ALA A 20 4.52 2.63 -3.33
N GLY A 21 5.63 2.05 -3.82
CA GLY A 21 5.62 0.95 -4.77
C GLY A 21 4.89 -0.28 -4.25
N GLY A 22 5.10 -0.61 -2.97
CA GLY A 22 4.37 -1.66 -2.27
C GLY A 22 2.87 -1.49 -2.24
N SER A 23 2.38 -0.25 -2.23
CA SER A 23 0.96 0.06 -2.29
C SER A 23 0.33 -0.27 -3.65
N PHE A 24 1.09 -0.79 -4.61
CA PHE A 24 0.60 -1.34 -5.89
C PHE A 24 0.67 -2.87 -5.95
N ALA A 25 0.87 -3.55 -4.81
CA ALA A 25 0.92 -5.02 -4.73
C ALA A 25 -0.31 -5.71 -5.33
N LEU A 26 -1.51 -5.12 -5.19
CA LEU A 26 -2.72 -5.68 -5.79
C LEU A 26 -2.73 -5.61 -7.32
N VAL A 27 -2.07 -4.63 -7.92
CA VAL A 27 -1.95 -4.50 -9.38
C VAL A 27 -0.87 -5.43 -9.94
N ARG A 28 0.26 -5.53 -9.24
CA ARG A 28 1.34 -6.45 -9.59
C ARG A 28 1.87 -7.09 -8.31
N PRO A 29 1.63 -8.40 -8.08
CA PRO A 29 2.00 -9.09 -6.84
C PRO A 29 3.47 -8.89 -6.44
N GLY A 30 4.37 -8.89 -7.44
CA GLY A 30 5.81 -8.67 -7.23
C GLY A 30 6.18 -7.31 -6.61
N LEU A 31 5.34 -6.28 -6.74
CA LEU A 31 5.59 -4.98 -6.10
C LEU A 31 5.40 -5.03 -4.58
N GLY A 32 4.64 -5.99 -4.05
CA GLY A 32 4.50 -6.19 -2.61
C GLY A 32 5.83 -6.52 -1.92
N LEU A 33 6.78 -7.13 -2.64
CA LEU A 33 8.11 -7.44 -2.13
C LEU A 33 8.95 -6.18 -1.87
N LEU A 34 8.62 -5.05 -2.49
CA LEU A 34 9.32 -3.78 -2.27
C LEU A 34 9.18 -3.26 -0.84
N ILE A 35 8.24 -3.79 -0.06
CA ILE A 35 7.98 -3.38 1.31
C ILE A 35 8.92 -4.09 2.30
N VAL A 36 9.47 -5.25 1.93
CA VAL A 36 10.35 -6.08 2.76
C VAL A 36 11.66 -5.39 3.14
N PRO A 37 12.34 -4.65 2.26
CA PRO A 37 13.57 -3.92 2.60
C PRO A 37 13.33 -2.69 3.47
N VAL A 38 12.09 -2.19 3.59
CA VAL A 38 11.77 -0.97 4.35
C VAL A 38 12.19 -1.05 5.82
N PRO A 39 11.85 -2.10 6.60
CA PRO A 39 12.35 -2.23 7.97
C PRO A 39 13.87 -2.38 8.04
N LEU A 40 14.49 -3.06 7.06
CA LEU A 40 15.94 -3.21 6.98
C LEU A 40 16.66 -1.86 6.76
N LEU A 41 16.00 -0.90 6.11
CA LEU A 41 16.49 0.48 5.96
C LEU A 41 16.12 1.36 7.16
N ALA A 42 14.87 1.28 7.63
CA ALA A 42 14.35 2.18 8.67
C ALA A 42 14.98 1.93 10.05
N ILE A 43 15.34 0.69 10.38
CA ILE A 43 15.93 0.34 11.68
C ILE A 43 17.36 0.91 11.82
N PRO A 44 18.31 0.70 10.88
CA PRO A 44 19.63 1.33 10.94
C PRO A 44 19.54 2.86 10.92
N LEU A 45 18.67 3.44 10.11
CA LEU A 45 18.44 4.90 10.07
C LEU A 45 17.94 5.43 11.41
N HIS A 46 17.09 4.67 12.11
CA HIS A 46 16.64 5.04 13.45
C HIS A 46 17.79 5.12 14.45
N PHE A 47 18.66 4.11 14.48
CA PHE A 47 19.81 4.07 15.38
C PHE A 47 20.83 5.17 15.05
N LEU A 48 21.11 5.39 13.77
CA LEU A 48 22.03 6.43 13.31
C LEU A 48 21.52 7.83 13.69
N ALA A 49 20.25 8.11 13.39
CA ALA A 49 19.63 9.39 13.73
C ALA A 49 19.62 9.63 15.25
N ARG A 50 19.33 8.59 16.05
CA ARG A 50 19.41 8.67 17.51
C ARG A 50 20.84 8.95 18.00
N ARG A 51 21.85 8.36 17.36
CA ARG A 51 23.27 8.53 17.74
C ARG A 51 23.79 9.94 17.46
N ILE A 52 23.29 10.58 16.40
CA ILE A 52 23.71 11.93 15.95
C ILE A 52 22.79 13.02 16.56
N GLY A 53 21.70 12.64 17.23
CA GLY A 53 20.73 13.59 17.79
C GLY A 53 19.76 14.20 16.75
N ASP A 54 19.60 13.56 15.60
CA ASP A 54 18.64 13.97 14.57
C ASP A 54 17.21 13.50 14.91
N PHE A 55 16.45 14.37 15.57
CA PHE A 55 15.07 14.10 15.94
C PHE A 55 14.12 13.94 14.74
N ALA A 56 14.42 14.58 13.61
CA ALA A 56 13.60 14.46 12.41
C ALA A 56 13.83 13.10 11.72
N GLY A 57 15.08 12.66 11.59
CA GLY A 57 15.41 11.31 11.11
C GLY A 57 14.81 10.19 11.97
N VAL A 58 14.79 10.38 13.30
CA VAL A 58 14.08 9.49 14.22
C VAL A 58 12.56 9.47 13.95
N ALA A 59 11.96 10.62 13.64
CA ALA A 59 10.54 10.69 13.30
C ALA A 59 10.22 10.02 11.95
N HIS A 60 11.08 10.20 10.93
CA HIS A 60 10.92 9.58 9.61
C HIS A 60 11.02 8.05 9.68
N SER A 61 12.05 7.51 10.35
CA SER A 61 12.23 6.06 10.54
C SER A 61 11.05 5.42 11.29
N ARG A 62 10.57 6.04 12.37
CA ARG A 62 9.36 5.59 13.09
C ARG A 62 8.10 5.67 12.23
N TRP A 63 7.98 6.70 11.41
CA TRP A 63 6.85 6.86 10.51
C TRP A 63 6.84 5.77 9.43
N GLN A 64 8.00 5.43 8.87
CA GLN A 64 8.15 4.34 7.91
C GLN A 64 7.80 2.99 8.53
N MET A 65 8.34 2.67 9.71
CA MET A 65 8.01 1.41 10.41
C MET A 65 6.51 1.30 10.74
N ARG A 66 5.87 2.39 11.16
CA ARG A 66 4.41 2.41 11.40
C ARG A 66 3.61 2.25 10.12
N THR A 67 4.08 2.82 9.01
CA THR A 67 3.42 2.71 7.71
C THR A 67 3.57 1.30 7.14
N PHE A 68 4.74 0.69 7.29
CA PHE A 68 4.98 -0.73 7.02
C PHE A 68 4.04 -1.62 7.83
N GLY A 69 3.99 -1.44 9.16
CA GLY A 69 3.14 -2.26 10.03
C GLY A 69 1.65 -2.11 9.71
N LEU A 70 1.22 -0.90 9.35
CA LEU A 70 -0.14 -0.64 8.91
C LEU A 70 -0.46 -1.30 7.57
N PHE A 71 0.46 -1.23 6.60
CA PHE A 71 0.32 -1.95 5.33
C PHE A 71 0.19 -3.46 5.59
N LEU A 72 1.08 -4.03 6.40
CA LEU A 72 1.09 -5.45 6.74
C LEU A 72 -0.22 -5.87 7.40
N LEU A 73 -0.72 -5.08 8.37
CA LEU A 73 -1.99 -5.33 9.04
C LEU A 73 -3.17 -5.33 8.05
N LEU A 74 -3.25 -4.31 7.19
CA LEU A 74 -4.34 -4.17 6.23
C LEU A 74 -4.30 -5.29 5.17
N PHE A 75 -3.10 -5.66 4.74
CA PHE A 75 -2.88 -6.75 3.79
C PHE A 75 -3.21 -8.12 4.39
N LEU A 76 -2.74 -8.44 5.61
CA LEU A 76 -3.14 -9.67 6.30
C LEU A 76 -4.65 -9.73 6.53
N GLY A 77 -5.27 -8.60 6.88
CA GLY A 77 -6.72 -8.51 7.00
C GLY A 77 -7.43 -8.86 5.69
N LEU A 78 -6.93 -8.35 4.56
CA LEU A 78 -7.48 -8.69 3.24
C LEU A 78 -7.32 -10.19 2.94
N VAL A 79 -6.13 -10.77 3.16
CA VAL A 79 -5.89 -12.21 2.97
C VAL A 79 -6.81 -13.05 3.86
N ALA A 80 -6.96 -12.69 5.14
CA ALA A 80 -7.85 -13.38 6.07
C ALA A 80 -9.32 -13.32 5.62
N ILE A 81 -9.78 -12.18 5.10
CA ILE A 81 -11.13 -12.02 4.55
C ILE A 81 -11.37 -12.99 3.39
N PHE A 82 -10.40 -13.13 2.47
CA PHE A 82 -10.48 -14.11 1.37
C PHE A 82 -10.44 -15.56 1.87
N PHE A 83 -9.61 -15.87 2.86
CA PHE A 83 -9.55 -17.21 3.46
C PHE A 83 -10.84 -17.60 4.18
N ILE A 84 -11.42 -16.69 4.96
CA ILE A 84 -12.70 -16.90 5.65
C ILE A 84 -13.80 -17.14 4.62
N LEU A 85 -13.82 -16.38 3.53
CA LEU A 85 -14.78 -16.61 2.46
C LEU A 85 -14.60 -17.98 1.80
N GLY A 86 -13.37 -18.38 1.47
CA GLY A 86 -13.10 -19.72 0.93
C GLY A 86 -13.53 -20.84 1.90
N ALA A 87 -13.45 -20.60 3.21
CA ALA A 87 -13.91 -21.56 4.22
C ALA A 87 -15.44 -21.59 4.39
N ILE A 88 -16.14 -20.49 4.11
CA ILE A 88 -17.61 -20.40 4.18
C ILE A 88 -18.25 -20.95 2.88
N CYS A 89 -17.62 -20.69 1.74
CA CYS A 89 -18.06 -21.19 0.43
C CYS A 89 -17.43 -22.57 0.18
N THR A 90 -17.94 -23.62 0.84
CA THR A 90 -17.36 -24.98 0.72
C THR A 90 -17.76 -25.73 -0.53
N ASP A 91 -18.88 -25.37 -1.18
CA ASP A 91 -19.36 -25.99 -2.42
C ASP A 91 -20.08 -24.97 -3.31
N GLY A 92 -19.91 -25.08 -4.64
CA GLY A 92 -20.68 -24.34 -5.64
C GLY A 92 -19.91 -23.28 -6.43
N PRO A 93 -20.59 -22.56 -7.34
CA PRO A 93 -19.98 -21.67 -8.34
C PRO A 93 -19.18 -20.50 -7.74
N ALA A 94 -19.38 -20.19 -6.46
CA ALA A 94 -18.60 -19.20 -5.71
C ALA A 94 -17.15 -19.64 -5.47
N LEU A 95 -16.93 -20.91 -5.10
CA LEU A 95 -15.60 -21.45 -4.82
C LEU A 95 -14.79 -21.61 -6.11
N ASP A 96 -15.40 -22.16 -7.17
CA ASP A 96 -14.77 -22.29 -8.48
C ASP A 96 -14.27 -20.93 -9.01
N ARG A 97 -15.05 -19.87 -8.81
CA ARG A 97 -14.67 -18.51 -9.23
C ARG A 97 -13.56 -17.91 -8.37
N LEU A 98 -13.57 -18.17 -7.05
CA LEU A 98 -12.49 -17.75 -6.15
C LEU A 98 -11.16 -18.43 -6.48
N GLU A 99 -11.17 -19.73 -6.77
CA GLU A 99 -9.98 -20.49 -7.17
C GLU A 99 -9.43 -20.02 -8.51
N LEU A 100 -10.30 -19.72 -9.49
CA LEU A 100 -9.91 -19.21 -10.80
C LEU A 100 -9.20 -17.85 -10.68
N ILE A 101 -9.72 -16.96 -9.83
CA ILE A 101 -9.12 -15.66 -9.54
C ILE A 101 -7.79 -15.82 -8.79
N GLY A 102 -7.72 -16.73 -7.80
CA GLY A 102 -6.50 -17.02 -7.06
C GLY A 102 -5.38 -17.58 -7.95
N ASN A 103 -5.70 -18.50 -8.86
CA ASN A 103 -4.75 -19.05 -9.82
C ASN A 103 -4.32 -18.02 -10.87
N ALA A 104 -5.23 -17.18 -11.34
CA ALA A 104 -4.88 -16.05 -12.19
C ALA A 104 -3.90 -15.10 -11.47
N TYR A 105 -4.11 -14.84 -10.17
CA TYR A 105 -3.28 -13.92 -9.36
C TYR A 105 -1.87 -14.46 -9.19
N ASN A 106 -1.75 -15.75 -8.90
CA ASN A 106 -0.45 -16.42 -8.79
C ASN A 106 0.28 -16.53 -10.13
N SER A 107 -0.44 -16.66 -11.25
CA SER A 107 0.17 -16.69 -12.60
C SER A 107 0.53 -15.31 -13.15
N GLY A 108 0.18 -14.22 -12.44
CA GLY A 108 0.49 -12.85 -12.84
C GLY A 108 -0.34 -12.32 -14.01
N ASN A 109 -1.37 -13.06 -14.44
CA ASN A 109 -2.29 -12.73 -15.53
C ASN A 109 -3.69 -12.37 -15.00
N VAL A 110 -3.78 -11.64 -13.88
CA VAL A 110 -5.08 -11.21 -13.37
C VAL A 110 -5.60 -10.02 -14.15
N ASP A 111 -6.72 -10.26 -14.80
CA ASP A 111 -7.67 -9.21 -15.09
C ASP A 111 -8.52 -8.94 -13.84
N LEU A 112 -8.11 -7.91 -13.09
CA LEU A 112 -8.78 -7.47 -11.86
C LEU A 112 -10.23 -7.06 -12.13
N TYR A 113 -10.50 -6.51 -13.32
CA TYR A 113 -11.82 -6.08 -13.73
C TYR A 113 -12.72 -7.29 -14.01
N ALA A 114 -12.27 -8.24 -14.84
CA ALA A 114 -13.03 -9.47 -15.10
C ALA A 114 -13.27 -10.30 -13.84
N SER A 115 -12.30 -10.30 -12.91
CA SER A 115 -12.40 -10.97 -11.61
C SER A 115 -13.46 -10.33 -10.70
N LEU A 116 -13.51 -9.00 -10.64
CA LEU A 116 -14.52 -8.25 -9.88
C LEU A 116 -15.92 -8.41 -10.48
N VAL A 117 -16.05 -8.36 -11.81
CA VAL A 117 -17.33 -8.61 -12.50
C VAL A 117 -17.81 -10.04 -12.22
N GLY A 118 -16.93 -11.03 -12.32
CA GLY A 118 -17.27 -12.43 -12.03
C GLY A 118 -17.71 -12.68 -10.58
N LEU A 119 -17.12 -11.96 -9.61
CA LEU A 119 -17.56 -12.01 -8.21
C LEU A 119 -18.90 -11.25 -8.01
N TRP A 120 -19.14 -10.18 -8.76
CA TRP A 120 -20.35 -9.37 -8.70
C TRP A 120 -21.59 -10.07 -9.28
N GLU A 121 -21.40 -10.93 -10.29
CA GLU A 121 -22.46 -11.73 -10.91
C GLU A 121 -23.07 -12.75 -9.92
N VAL A 122 -22.34 -13.14 -8.88
CA VAL A 122 -22.83 -14.04 -7.84
C VAL A 122 -23.51 -13.23 -6.73
N LYS A 123 -24.84 -13.31 -6.65
CA LYS A 123 -25.67 -12.51 -5.73
C LYS A 123 -25.25 -12.63 -4.26
N GLU A 124 -24.81 -13.81 -3.84
CA GLU A 124 -24.31 -14.09 -2.48
C GLU A 124 -22.97 -13.41 -2.19
N LEU A 125 -22.16 -13.18 -3.22
CA LEU A 125 -20.84 -12.56 -3.12
C LEU A 125 -20.86 -11.04 -3.32
N GLN A 126 -21.97 -10.42 -3.69
CA GLN A 126 -22.04 -8.97 -3.95
C GLN A 126 -21.65 -8.12 -2.73
N VAL A 127 -22.21 -8.45 -1.56
CA VAL A 127 -21.91 -7.73 -0.31
C VAL A 127 -20.44 -7.92 0.09
N PHE A 128 -19.92 -9.13 -0.11
CA PHE A 128 -18.50 -9.42 0.11
C PHE A 128 -17.61 -8.64 -0.86
N THR A 129 -17.94 -8.64 -2.14
CA THR A 129 -17.17 -7.98 -3.21
C THR A 129 -17.09 -6.47 -2.97
N LEU A 130 -18.20 -5.85 -2.58
CA LEU A 130 -18.23 -4.44 -2.15
C LEU A 130 -17.32 -4.21 -0.93
N SER A 131 -17.46 -5.03 0.11
CA SER A 131 -16.72 -4.87 1.36
C SER A 131 -15.22 -5.08 1.16
N ALA A 132 -14.84 -6.11 0.39
CA ALA A 132 -13.47 -6.40 0.01
C ALA A 132 -12.89 -5.30 -0.88
N SER A 133 -13.67 -4.71 -1.79
CA SER A 133 -13.24 -3.59 -2.63
C SER A 133 -12.97 -2.33 -1.81
N VAL A 134 -13.85 -2.00 -0.86
CA VAL A 134 -13.64 -0.89 0.07
C VAL A 134 -12.40 -1.13 0.94
N TRP A 135 -12.24 -2.34 1.47
CA TRP A 135 -11.08 -2.72 2.28
C TRP A 135 -9.78 -2.69 1.49
N ALA A 136 -9.78 -3.20 0.26
CA ALA A 136 -8.66 -3.13 -0.66
C ALA A 136 -8.30 -1.67 -0.98
N GLY A 137 -9.30 -0.83 -1.27
CA GLY A 137 -9.11 0.60 -1.46
C GLY A 137 -8.44 1.26 -0.25
N LEU A 138 -8.88 0.94 0.96
CA LEU A 138 -8.26 1.43 2.19
C LEU A 138 -6.82 0.90 2.37
N ALA A 139 -6.59 -0.38 2.12
CA ALA A 139 -5.29 -1.05 2.20
C ALA A 139 -4.26 -0.47 1.22
N LEU A 140 -4.71 0.02 0.05
CA LEU A 140 -3.84 0.61 -0.97
C LEU A 140 -3.65 2.12 -0.79
N LEU A 141 -4.74 2.86 -0.56
CA LEU A 141 -4.70 4.33 -0.49
C LEU A 141 -4.07 4.82 0.80
N TRP A 142 -4.32 4.14 1.91
CA TRP A 142 -3.92 4.64 3.22
C TRP A 142 -2.40 4.58 3.47
N PRO A 143 -1.71 3.46 3.18
CA PRO A 143 -0.25 3.41 3.23
C PRO A 143 0.41 4.33 2.19
N LEU A 144 -0.16 4.44 0.98
CA LEU A 144 0.35 5.32 -0.06
C LEU A 144 0.28 6.80 0.34
N LYS A 145 -0.86 7.24 0.88
CA LYS A 145 -1.02 8.58 1.47
C LYS A 145 0.06 8.83 2.50
N ARG A 146 0.28 7.90 3.44
CA ARG A 146 1.31 8.05 4.48
C ARG A 146 2.73 8.09 3.92
N ALA A 147 3.00 7.37 2.83
CA ALA A 147 4.28 7.43 2.13
C ALA A 147 4.49 8.82 1.52
N PHE A 148 3.51 9.36 0.78
CA PHE A 148 3.58 10.72 0.22
C PHE A 148 3.66 11.80 1.29
N GLN A 149 2.93 11.68 2.41
CA GLN A 149 3.10 12.57 3.56
C GLN A 149 4.54 12.55 4.09
N GLY A 150 5.14 11.36 4.17
CA GLY A 150 6.53 11.18 4.57
C GLY A 150 7.52 11.86 3.60
N MET A 151 7.30 11.73 2.29
CA MET A 151 8.12 12.38 1.26
C MET A 151 8.00 13.90 1.29
N LEU A 152 6.78 14.45 1.39
CA LEU A 152 6.56 15.90 1.49
C LEU A 152 7.20 16.49 2.75
N ALA A 153 7.05 15.81 3.89
CA ALA A 153 7.67 16.22 5.13
C ALA A 153 9.20 16.17 5.05
N LEU A 154 9.75 15.16 4.37
CA LEU A 154 11.20 15.03 4.14
C LEU A 154 11.73 16.18 3.27
N ALA A 155 11.01 16.53 2.19
CA ALA A 155 11.35 17.66 1.33
C ALA A 155 11.30 19.00 2.07
N ALA A 156 10.35 19.15 3.00
CA ALA A 156 10.26 20.33 3.87
C ALA A 156 11.22 20.28 5.08
N GLY A 157 11.97 19.19 5.29
CA GLY A 157 12.89 19.03 6.42
C GLY A 157 12.21 18.98 7.78
N ILE A 158 10.94 18.58 7.84
CA ILE A 158 10.11 18.53 9.05
C ILE A 158 9.69 17.10 9.37
N ALA A 159 9.30 16.85 10.62
CA ALA A 159 8.76 15.55 11.00
C ALA A 159 7.44 15.26 10.23
N PRO A 160 7.17 13.99 9.84
CA PRO A 160 5.95 13.63 9.10
C PRO A 160 4.63 14.05 9.77
N LYS A 161 4.60 14.08 11.10
CA LYS A 161 3.43 14.52 11.88
C LYS A 161 3.24 16.03 11.94
N ALA A 162 4.30 16.80 11.67
CA ALA A 162 4.28 18.25 11.68
C ALA A 162 3.84 18.83 10.31
N LEU A 163 3.56 17.97 9.32
CA LEU A 163 3.06 18.40 8.03
C LEU A 163 1.71 19.12 8.21
N PRO A 164 1.55 20.34 7.68
CA PRO A 164 0.32 21.10 7.83
C PRO A 164 -0.85 20.40 7.13
N LEU A 165 -2.07 20.76 7.51
CA LEU A 165 -3.30 20.13 7.01
C LEU A 165 -3.38 20.13 5.47
N TRP A 166 -2.98 21.24 4.83
CA TRP A 166 -2.94 21.36 3.37
C TRP A 166 -1.96 20.37 2.72
N GLY A 167 -0.80 20.12 3.34
CA GLY A 167 0.16 19.12 2.88
C GLY A 167 -0.37 17.69 3.05
N CYS A 168 -1.16 17.45 4.10
CA CYS A 168 -1.86 16.17 4.27
C CYS A 168 -2.93 15.94 3.18
N TRP A 169 -3.65 17.00 2.78
CA TRP A 169 -4.61 16.94 1.68
C TRP A 169 -3.92 16.73 0.33
N LEU A 170 -2.79 17.38 0.07
CA LEU A 170 -1.99 17.14 -1.12
C LEU A 170 -1.50 15.69 -1.21
N ALA A 171 -0.97 15.13 -0.12
CA ALA A 171 -0.56 13.73 -0.09
C ALA A 171 -1.73 12.76 -0.34
N PHE A 172 -2.93 13.12 0.11
CA PHE A 172 -4.13 12.34 -0.16
C PHE A 172 -4.58 12.45 -1.62
N ALA A 173 -4.61 13.66 -2.18
CA ALA A 173 -4.90 13.88 -3.59
C ALA A 173 -3.89 13.16 -4.49
N ALA A 174 -2.60 13.19 -4.15
CA ALA A 174 -1.56 12.44 -4.85
C ALA A 174 -1.77 10.92 -4.76
N ALA A 175 -2.17 10.39 -3.60
CA ALA A 175 -2.49 8.97 -3.46
C ALA A 175 -3.68 8.55 -4.31
N ILE A 176 -4.75 9.37 -4.34
CA ILE A 176 -5.91 9.14 -5.20
C ILE A 176 -5.50 9.20 -6.68
N ALA A 177 -4.74 10.22 -7.09
CA ALA A 177 -4.29 10.37 -8.46
C ALA A 177 -3.40 9.20 -8.91
N ALA A 178 -2.50 8.73 -8.04
CA ALA A 178 -1.61 7.62 -8.36
C ALA A 178 -2.34 6.27 -8.47
N GLN A 179 -3.27 5.97 -7.55
CA GLN A 179 -4.08 4.74 -7.61
C GLN A 179 -5.13 4.83 -8.72
N GLY A 180 -5.84 5.94 -8.82
CA GLY A 180 -6.86 6.20 -9.84
C GLY A 180 -6.28 6.24 -11.25
N GLY A 181 -5.12 6.87 -11.44
CA GLY A 181 -4.41 6.87 -12.72
C GLY A 181 -3.97 5.46 -13.13
N MET A 182 -3.52 4.64 -12.18
CA MET A 182 -3.19 3.24 -12.45
C MET A 182 -4.43 2.43 -12.85
N LEU A 183 -5.56 2.61 -12.16
CA LEU A 183 -6.83 1.96 -12.50
C LEU A 183 -7.30 2.36 -13.90
N VAL A 184 -7.28 3.65 -14.23
CA VAL A 184 -7.65 4.15 -15.57
C VAL A 184 -6.72 3.56 -16.64
N TRP A 185 -5.42 3.50 -16.38
CA TRP A 185 -4.47 2.89 -17.31
C TRP A 185 -4.70 1.39 -17.52
N LEU A 186 -5.01 0.65 -16.45
CA LEU A 186 -5.34 -0.77 -16.54
C LEU A 186 -6.61 -0.99 -17.38
N VAL A 187 -7.67 -0.20 -17.14
CA VAL A 187 -8.91 -0.27 -17.91
C VAL A 187 -8.67 0.09 -19.38
N ALA A 188 -7.91 1.14 -19.66
CA ALA A 188 -7.58 1.55 -21.03
C ALA A 188 -6.72 0.52 -21.79
N ARG A 189 -5.99 -0.35 -21.09
CA ARG A 189 -5.18 -1.42 -21.70
C ARG A 189 -6.00 -2.70 -21.98
N GLN A 190 -7.19 -2.81 -21.40
CA GLN A 190 -8.11 -3.92 -21.55
C GLN A 190 -9.19 -3.68 -22.62
N ALA A 191 -9.37 -2.43 -23.05
CA ALA A 191 -10.23 -2.02 -24.16
C ALA A 191 -9.49 -2.08 -25.50
#